data_AF-A0A1G1JZU2-F1
#
_entry.id   AF-A0A1G1JZU2-F1
#
_cell.length_a   1.000
_cell.length_b   1.000
_cell.length_c   1.000
_cell.angle_alpha   90.00
_cell.angle_beta   90.00
_cell.angle_gamma   90.00
#
_symmetry.space_group_name_H-M   'P 1'
#
loop_
_entity.id
_entity.type
_entity.pdbx_description
1 polymer ?
#
loop_
_entity_poly.entity_id
_entity_poly.type
_entity_poly.pdbx_seq_one_letter_code
_entity_poly.pdbx_strand_id
1 'polypeptide(L)'
;GGFVEGFPAEKSDLRVGDQVIRLNGTAVSNWQEMTMRILENEGADLEFSVIRNGQSVIVHVMPQLSEGKDIFGQLRRLPRIGIKPSEEFIKERYKLREALIKGAQFEWQLTALTYEALWRLVIGQLSFKMISGPIGIVSMAGSAAQMGFVALLQFTAVLSVSLAVINLLPIPALDGGHLFFLLIEAIRRKRVSLAFQERVTQIGFYVLMTLMVLVVYNDLINIGAIEKLKSLVFHPG
;
A
#
# COMPACT_ATOMS: atom_id res chain seq x y z
N GLY A 1 12.92 -0.53 -20.73
CA GLY A 1 12.58 0.57 -19.82
C GLY A 1 13.28 1.84 -20.25
N GLY A 2 13.37 2.83 -19.38
CA GLY A 2 14.07 4.10 -19.64
C GLY A 2 14.75 4.64 -18.38
N PHE A 3 15.34 5.82 -18.49
CA PHE A 3 15.99 6.51 -17.37
C PHE A 3 15.22 7.78 -16.95
N VAL A 4 15.45 8.19 -15.71
CA VAL A 4 15.09 9.51 -15.19
C VAL A 4 16.33 10.38 -15.27
N GLU A 5 16.21 11.54 -15.92
CA GLU A 5 17.30 12.50 -16.10
C GLU A 5 17.91 12.91 -14.75
N GLY A 6 19.24 12.92 -14.69
CA GLY A 6 20.00 13.35 -13.52
C GLY A 6 20.18 12.29 -12.43
N PHE A 7 19.68 11.06 -12.62
CA PHE A 7 19.83 9.96 -11.67
C PHE A 7 21.00 9.01 -12.00
N PRO A 8 21.51 8.23 -11.02
CA PRO A 8 22.69 7.38 -11.21
C PRO A 8 22.62 6.35 -12.35
N ALA A 9 21.45 5.78 -12.63
CA ALA A 9 21.30 4.78 -13.69
C ALA A 9 21.52 5.37 -15.09
N GLU A 10 21.26 6.66 -15.30
CA GLU A 10 21.55 7.33 -16.58
C GLU A 10 23.07 7.49 -16.80
N LYS A 11 23.83 7.61 -15.70
CA LYS A 11 25.29 7.83 -15.72
C LYS A 11 26.09 6.53 -15.58
N SER A 12 25.43 5.39 -15.38
CA SER A 12 26.08 4.08 -15.29
C SER A 12 26.23 3.43 -16.66
N ASP A 13 26.81 2.23 -16.72
CA ASP A 13 26.83 1.45 -17.97
C ASP A 13 25.50 0.71 -18.21
N LEU A 14 24.42 0.99 -17.48
CA LEU A 14 23.10 0.43 -17.80
C LEU A 14 22.62 1.01 -19.15
N ARG A 15 21.94 0.18 -19.94
CA ARG A 15 21.43 0.57 -21.26
C ARG A 15 19.95 0.24 -21.39
N VAL A 16 19.25 1.09 -22.15
CA VAL A 16 17.88 0.79 -22.57
C VAL A 16 17.88 -0.52 -23.36
N GLY A 17 17.08 -1.49 -22.91
CA GLY A 17 17.02 -2.83 -23.49
C GLY A 17 17.68 -3.91 -22.63
N ASP A 18 18.46 -3.53 -21.60
CA ASP A 18 19.01 -4.48 -20.64
C ASP A 18 17.88 -5.22 -19.90
N GLN A 19 18.01 -6.55 -19.81
CA GLN A 19 17.14 -7.38 -18.99
C GLN A 19 17.84 -7.69 -17.66
N VAL A 20 17.35 -7.09 -16.58
CA VAL A 20 17.89 -7.34 -15.23
C VAL A 20 17.46 -8.73 -14.77
N ILE A 21 18.43 -9.60 -14.50
CA ILE A 21 18.20 -10.98 -14.03
C ILE A 21 18.58 -11.17 -12.56
N ARG A 22 19.52 -10.37 -12.05
CA ARG A 22 19.94 -10.39 -10.63
C ARG A 22 20.28 -9.00 -10.12
N LEU A 23 20.09 -8.81 -8.83
CA LEU A 23 20.53 -7.65 -8.07
C LEU A 23 21.30 -8.16 -6.83
N ASN A 24 22.54 -7.72 -6.64
CA ASN A 24 23.42 -8.14 -5.54
C ASN A 24 23.49 -9.68 -5.41
N GLY A 25 23.75 -10.36 -6.53
CA GLY A 25 23.81 -11.82 -6.62
C GLY A 25 22.47 -12.57 -6.53
N THR A 26 21.38 -11.91 -6.14
CA THR A 26 20.07 -12.54 -5.95
C THR A 26 19.21 -12.39 -7.20
N ALA A 27 18.54 -13.47 -7.61
CA ALA A 27 17.62 -13.45 -8.76
C ALA A 27 16.46 -12.48 -8.53
N VAL A 28 16.09 -11.77 -9.59
CA VAL A 28 14.96 -10.84 -9.58
C VAL A 28 14.03 -11.21 -10.73
N SER A 29 12.76 -11.47 -10.41
CA SER A 29 11.80 -12.01 -11.38
C SER A 29 10.92 -10.93 -12.02
N ASN A 30 10.72 -9.81 -11.33
CA ASN A 30 9.83 -8.75 -11.81
C ASN A 30 10.23 -7.36 -11.31
N TRP A 31 9.56 -6.35 -11.85
CA TRP A 31 9.78 -4.94 -11.54
C TRP A 31 9.57 -4.60 -10.07
N GLN A 32 8.53 -5.15 -9.43
CA GLN A 32 8.25 -4.88 -8.02
C GLN A 32 9.36 -5.43 -7.12
N GLU A 33 9.80 -6.66 -7.35
CA GLU A 33 10.90 -7.27 -6.59
C GLU A 33 12.19 -6.46 -6.75
N MET A 34 12.51 -6.03 -7.97
CA MET A 34 13.66 -5.16 -8.22
C MET A 34 13.58 -3.87 -7.43
N THR A 35 12.41 -3.21 -7.48
CA THR A 35 12.18 -1.92 -6.82
C THR A 35 12.31 -2.06 -5.30
N MET A 36 11.71 -3.09 -4.71
CA MET A 36 11.81 -3.37 -3.27
C MET A 36 13.26 -3.56 -2.84
N ARG A 37 14.03 -4.37 -3.56
CA ARG A 37 15.46 -4.60 -3.23
C ARG A 37 16.30 -3.33 -3.36
N ILE A 38 16.02 -2.48 -4.34
CA ILE A 38 16.70 -1.16 -4.45
C ILE A 38 16.36 -0.30 -3.23
N LEU A 39 15.09 -0.28 -2.79
CA LEU A 39 14.64 0.51 -1.65
C LEU A 39 15.20 0.01 -0.31
N GLU A 40 15.41 -1.30 -0.16
CA GLU A 40 16.01 -1.94 1.02
C GLU A 40 17.52 -1.77 1.08
N ASN A 41 18.17 -1.50 -0.06
CA ASN A 41 19.59 -1.29 -0.14
C ASN A 41 19.94 0.13 0.35
N GLU A 42 20.48 0.25 1.57
CA GLU A 42 20.75 1.48 2.35
C GLU A 42 21.78 2.46 1.73
N GLY A 43 21.77 2.63 0.40
CA GLY A 43 22.71 3.49 -0.34
C GLY A 43 24.03 2.83 -0.70
N ALA A 44 24.21 1.53 -0.42
CA ALA A 44 25.37 0.77 -0.85
C ALA A 44 25.38 0.58 -2.38
N ASP A 45 26.53 0.24 -2.95
CA ASP A 45 26.66 -0.05 -4.37
C ASP A 45 25.77 -1.24 -4.78
N LEU A 46 25.03 -1.08 -5.89
CA LEU A 46 24.17 -2.13 -6.42
C LEU A 46 24.84 -2.81 -7.60
N GLU A 47 25.01 -4.13 -7.49
CA GLU A 47 25.47 -4.97 -8.58
C GLU A 47 24.27 -5.49 -9.38
N PHE A 48 24.12 -5.00 -10.61
CA PHE A 48 23.14 -5.48 -11.57
C PHE A 48 23.78 -6.55 -12.46
N SER A 49 23.24 -7.77 -12.45
CA SER A 49 23.48 -8.71 -13.55
C SER A 49 22.40 -8.53 -14.60
N VAL A 50 22.79 -8.13 -15.81
CA VAL A 50 21.88 -7.88 -16.94
C VAL A 50 22.22 -8.77 -18.12
N ILE A 51 21.21 -9.14 -18.91
CA ILE A 51 21.41 -9.71 -20.24
C ILE A 51 21.36 -8.56 -21.26
N ARG A 52 22.46 -8.37 -21.97
CA ARG A 52 22.63 -7.38 -23.05
C ARG A 52 23.09 -8.11 -24.30
N ASN A 53 22.31 -8.03 -25.39
CA ASN A 53 22.61 -8.72 -26.65
C ASN A 53 22.91 -10.23 -26.47
N GLY A 54 22.21 -10.88 -25.54
CA GLY A 54 22.38 -12.31 -25.23
C GLY A 54 23.59 -12.66 -24.34
N GLN A 55 24.38 -11.68 -23.90
CA GLN A 55 25.49 -11.89 -22.98
C GLN A 55 25.17 -11.34 -21.59
N SER A 56 25.67 -12.02 -20.55
CA SER A 56 25.56 -11.54 -19.18
C SER A 56 26.63 -10.48 -18.92
N VAL A 57 26.19 -9.29 -18.50
CA VAL A 57 27.04 -8.15 -18.16
C VAL A 57 26.75 -7.75 -16.71
N ILE A 58 27.80 -7.42 -15.96
CA ILE A 58 27.67 -6.90 -14.60
C ILE A 58 27.85 -5.39 -14.65
N VAL A 59 26.91 -4.65 -14.04
CA VAL A 59 26.93 -3.19 -13.98
C VAL A 59 26.73 -2.75 -12.54
N HIS A 60 27.60 -1.86 -12.08
CA HIS A 60 27.51 -1.26 -10.75
C HIS A 60 26.80 0.08 -10.81
N VAL A 61 25.86 0.30 -9.90
CA VAL A 61 25.11 1.56 -9.81
C VAL A 61 25.02 1.99 -8.35
N MET A 62 25.67 3.11 -8.03
CA MET A 62 25.57 3.71 -6.70
C MET A 62 24.26 4.49 -6.58
N PRO A 63 23.32 4.11 -5.70
CA PRO A 63 22.06 4.84 -5.53
C PRO A 63 22.30 6.23 -4.95
N GLN A 64 21.49 7.20 -5.38
CA GLN A 64 21.44 8.50 -4.71
C GLN A 64 20.29 8.51 -3.69
N LEU A 65 20.57 9.04 -2.50
CA LEU A 65 19.53 9.31 -1.52
C LEU A 65 18.77 10.57 -1.93
N SER A 66 17.48 10.41 -2.22
CA SER A 66 16.60 11.52 -2.60
C SER A 66 15.35 11.50 -1.74
N GLU A 67 14.80 12.69 -1.48
CA GLU A 67 13.53 12.79 -0.75
C GLU A 67 12.41 12.16 -1.57
N GLY A 68 11.67 11.27 -0.93
CA GLY A 68 10.56 10.57 -1.54
C GLY A 68 9.58 10.09 -0.48
N LYS A 69 8.36 9.83 -0.91
CA LYS A 69 7.40 9.12 -0.08
C LYS A 69 7.71 7.62 -0.11
N ASP A 70 7.80 7.00 1.06
CA ASP A 70 7.86 5.54 1.18
C ASP A 70 6.51 4.90 0.84
N ILE A 71 6.43 3.57 0.94
CA ILE A 71 5.19 2.81 0.69
C ILE A 71 4.04 3.21 1.63
N PHE A 72 4.34 3.88 2.75
CA PHE A 72 3.36 4.38 3.72
C PHE A 72 3.08 5.88 3.54
N GLY A 73 3.64 6.54 2.52
CA GLY A 73 3.43 7.95 2.23
C GLY A 73 4.32 8.92 3.03
N GLN A 74 5.25 8.42 3.85
CA GLN A 74 6.13 9.25 4.68
C GLN A 74 7.30 9.81 3.88
N LEU A 75 7.59 11.10 4.05
CA LEU A 75 8.79 11.72 3.48
C LEU A 75 10.04 11.14 4.15
N ARG A 76 10.84 10.41 3.39
CA ARG A 76 12.11 9.83 3.80
C ARG A 76 13.15 10.00 2.69
N ARG A 77 14.42 9.93 3.05
CA ARG A 77 15.50 9.79 2.06
C ARG A 77 15.53 8.34 1.61
N LEU A 78 15.16 8.11 0.35
CA LEU A 78 15.10 6.78 -0.24
C LEU A 78 16.23 6.62 -1.26
N PRO A 79 16.87 5.44 -1.31
CA PRO A 79 17.83 5.11 -2.36
C PRO A 79 17.09 5.04 -3.70
N ARG A 80 17.58 5.79 -4.68
CA ARG A 80 17.01 5.81 -6.03
C ARG A 80 18.11 5.79 -7.07
N ILE A 81 17.88 5.01 -8.12
CA ILE A 81 18.76 4.95 -9.28
C ILE A 81 18.14 5.58 -10.53
N GLY A 82 16.83 5.84 -10.55
CA GLY A 82 16.15 6.52 -11.66
C GLY A 82 15.93 5.66 -12.90
N ILE A 83 15.41 4.45 -12.72
CA ILE A 83 14.95 3.58 -13.82
C ILE A 83 13.42 3.66 -13.96
N LYS A 84 12.94 3.57 -15.20
CA LYS A 84 11.51 3.49 -15.56
C LYS A 84 11.21 2.12 -16.18
N PRO A 85 10.07 1.49 -15.85
CA PRO A 85 9.68 0.23 -16.49
C PRO A 85 9.47 0.43 -17.98
N SER A 86 9.60 -0.63 -18.78
CA SER A 86 9.10 -0.59 -20.16
C SER A 86 7.57 -0.48 -20.16
N GLU A 87 7.02 0.19 -21.16
CA GLU A 87 5.56 0.19 -21.39
C GLU A 87 5.04 -1.19 -21.82
N GLU A 88 5.93 -2.06 -22.28
CA GLU A 88 5.64 -3.46 -22.54
C GLU A 88 5.50 -4.24 -21.22
N PHE A 89 4.25 -4.51 -20.83
CA PHE A 89 3.92 -5.48 -19.80
C PHE A 89 3.96 -6.89 -20.39
N ILE A 90 4.97 -7.67 -20.01
CA ILE A 90 5.00 -9.10 -20.35
C ILE A 90 3.96 -9.80 -19.46
N LYS A 91 2.89 -10.31 -20.08
CA LYS A 91 1.86 -11.08 -19.37
C LYS A 91 2.42 -12.45 -19.01
N GLU A 92 2.77 -12.64 -17.75
CA GLU A 92 3.07 -13.97 -17.23
C GLU A 92 1.78 -14.78 -17.12
N ARG A 93 1.72 -15.91 -17.83
CA ARG A 93 0.61 -16.86 -17.74
C ARG A 93 0.95 -17.92 -16.71
N TYR A 94 0.32 -17.83 -15.55
CA TYR A 94 0.40 -18.87 -14.53
C TYR A 94 -0.62 -19.99 -14.80
N LYS A 95 -0.25 -21.22 -14.44
CA LYS A 95 -1.24 -22.32 -14.35
C LYS A 95 -2.19 -22.03 -13.18
N LEU A 96 -3.41 -22.57 -13.20
CA LEU A 96 -4.43 -22.30 -12.18
C LEU A 96 -3.90 -22.51 -10.73
N ARG A 97 -3.19 -23.61 -10.48
CA ARG A 97 -2.57 -23.89 -9.17
C ARG A 97 -1.55 -22.83 -8.77
N GLU A 98 -0.67 -22.45 -9.69
CA GLU A 98 0.36 -21.43 -9.43
C GLU A 98 -0.28 -20.06 -9.20
N ALA A 99 -1.32 -19.71 -9.97
CA ALA A 99 -2.07 -18.47 -9.82
C ALA A 99 -2.74 -18.38 -8.44
N LEU A 100 -3.34 -19.47 -7.95
CA LEU A 100 -3.92 -19.51 -6.61
C LEU A 100 -2.87 -19.33 -5.51
N ILE A 101 -1.72 -20.00 -5.62
CA ILE A 101 -0.63 -19.85 -4.65
C ILE A 101 -0.07 -18.42 -4.67
N LYS A 102 0.17 -17.87 -5.86
CA LYS A 102 0.63 -16.48 -6.03
C LYS A 102 -0.38 -15.48 -5.49
N GLY A 103 -1.67 -15.72 -5.71
CA GLY A 103 -2.77 -14.91 -5.16
C GLY A 103 -2.77 -14.94 -3.63
N ALA A 104 -2.67 -16.11 -3.01
CA ALA A 104 -2.62 -16.25 -1.56
C ALA A 104 -1.36 -15.60 -0.96
N GLN A 105 -0.20 -15.72 -1.62
CA GLN A 105 1.04 -15.04 -1.20
C GLN A 105 0.89 -13.52 -1.26
N PHE A 106 0.30 -13.01 -2.34
CA PHE A 106 0.02 -11.59 -2.51
C PHE A 106 -0.96 -11.07 -1.44
N GLU A 107 -2.03 -11.81 -1.17
CA GLU A 107 -3.00 -11.49 -0.11
C GLU A 107 -2.33 -11.48 1.27
N TRP A 108 -1.49 -12.47 1.57
CA TRP A 108 -0.73 -12.52 2.82
C TRP A 108 0.19 -11.32 2.98
N GLN A 109 0.90 -10.94 1.91
CA GLN A 109 1.76 -9.77 1.91
C GLN A 109 0.97 -8.47 2.14
N LEU A 110 -0.16 -8.29 1.45
CA LEU A 110 -1.03 -7.14 1.67
C LEU A 110 -1.58 -7.11 3.10
N THR A 111 -1.94 -8.27 3.66
CA THR A 111 -2.44 -8.37 5.03
C THR A 111 -1.37 -7.97 6.04
N ALA A 112 -0.14 -8.46 5.89
CA ALA A 112 0.98 -8.10 6.74
C ALA A 112 1.30 -6.59 6.68
N LEU A 113 1.35 -6.02 5.47
CA LEU A 113 1.57 -4.58 5.27
C LEU A 113 0.46 -3.73 5.89
N THR A 114 -0.79 -4.18 5.78
CA THR A 114 -1.94 -3.50 6.38
C THR A 114 -1.84 -3.50 7.90
N TYR A 115 -1.50 -4.64 8.50
CA TYR A 115 -1.31 -4.75 9.96
C TYR A 115 -0.14 -3.87 10.44
N GLU A 116 0.97 -3.87 9.70
CA GLU A 116 2.11 -2.99 10.00
C GLU A 116 1.73 -1.51 9.93
N ALA A 117 1.00 -1.09 8.89
CA ALA A 117 0.53 0.28 8.74
C ALA A 117 -0.37 0.70 9.91
N LEU A 118 -1.31 -0.15 10.31
CA LEU A 118 -2.18 0.08 11.48
C LEU A 118 -1.37 0.17 12.77
N TRP A 119 -0.40 -0.72 12.96
CA TRP A 119 0.46 -0.70 14.14
C TRP A 119 1.28 0.59 14.22
N ARG A 120 1.92 0.98 13.11
CA ARG A 120 2.69 2.24 12.98
C ARG A 120 1.83 3.47 13.25
N LEU A 121 0.56 3.43 12.88
CA LEU A 121 -0.40 4.48 13.17
C LEU A 121 -0.73 4.58 14.66
N VAL A 122 -0.94 3.44 15.34
CA VAL A 122 -1.22 3.41 16.78
C VAL A 122 -0.04 3.95 17.59
N ILE A 123 1.20 3.62 17.20
CA ILE A 123 2.42 4.12 17.88
C ILE A 123 2.83 5.53 17.43
N GLY A 124 2.02 6.21 16.60
CA GLY A 124 2.24 7.59 16.17
C GLY A 124 3.37 7.78 15.14
N GLN A 125 3.89 6.70 14.55
CA GLN A 125 4.86 6.78 13.46
C GLN A 125 4.22 7.12 12.12
N LEU A 126 2.91 6.88 11.97
CA LEU A 126 2.12 7.21 10.78
C LEU A 126 1.11 8.31 11.11
N SER A 127 0.99 9.32 10.24
CA SER A 127 -0.01 10.38 10.40
C SER A 127 -1.41 9.89 10.03
N PHE A 128 -2.40 10.17 10.88
CA PHE A 128 -3.83 9.91 10.60
C PHE A 128 -4.33 10.62 9.32
N LYS A 129 -3.66 11.69 8.87
CA LYS A 129 -3.98 12.37 7.60
C LYS A 129 -3.73 11.51 6.37
N MET A 130 -2.99 10.40 6.51
CA MET A 130 -2.71 9.48 5.40
C MET A 130 -3.74 8.36 5.29
N ILE A 131 -4.67 8.24 6.22
CA ILE A 131 -5.83 7.36 6.04
C ILE A 131 -6.79 8.04 5.06
N SER A 132 -7.02 7.40 3.92
CA SER A 132 -8.09 7.79 3.01
C SER A 132 -9.44 7.56 3.68
N GLY A 133 -10.23 8.62 3.85
CA GLY A 133 -11.62 8.46 4.26
C GLY A 133 -12.52 7.96 3.13
N PRO A 134 -13.84 7.84 3.38
CA PRO A 134 -14.79 7.33 2.40
C PRO A 134 -14.78 8.10 1.08
N ILE A 135 -14.57 9.42 1.12
CA ILE A 135 -14.57 10.25 -0.09
C ILE A 135 -13.24 10.08 -0.84
N GLY A 136 -12.13 10.01 -0.11
CA GLY A 136 -10.82 9.66 -0.68
C GLY A 136 -10.84 8.32 -1.41
N ILE A 137 -11.48 7.30 -0.79
CA ILE A 137 -11.65 5.97 -1.40
C ILE A 137 -12.42 6.05 -2.72
N VAL A 138 -13.52 6.81 -2.79
CA VAL A 138 -14.30 6.99 -4.03
C VAL A 138 -13.46 7.66 -5.12
N SER A 139 -12.68 8.69 -4.77
CA SER A 139 -11.78 9.36 -5.72
C SER A 139 -10.68 8.42 -6.26
N MET A 140 -10.10 7.60 -5.38
CA MET A 140 -9.10 6.59 -5.76
C MET A 140 -9.72 5.49 -6.63
N ALA A 141 -10.94 5.05 -6.32
CA ALA A 141 -11.69 4.11 -7.14
C ALA A 141 -11.94 4.66 -8.55
N GLY A 142 -12.33 5.94 -8.66
CA GLY A 142 -12.50 6.62 -9.94
C GLY A 142 -11.20 6.70 -10.74
N SER A 143 -10.08 7.00 -10.08
CA SER A 143 -8.76 7.01 -10.71
C SER A 143 -8.34 5.61 -11.19
N ALA A 144 -8.58 4.57 -10.37
CA ALA A 144 -8.33 3.19 -10.74
C ALA A 144 -9.18 2.72 -11.93
N ALA A 145 -10.45 3.12 -11.98
CA ALA A 145 -11.33 2.83 -13.10
C ALA A 145 -10.85 3.48 -14.41
N GLN A 146 -10.32 4.72 -14.35
CA GLN A 146 -9.72 5.39 -15.51
C GLN A 146 -8.44 4.68 -16.00
N MET A 147 -7.67 4.08 -15.10
CA MET A 147 -6.52 3.24 -15.44
C MET A 147 -6.89 1.87 -16.03
N GLY A 148 -8.17 1.50 -15.99
CA GLY A 148 -8.73 0.29 -16.61
C GLY A 148 -9.09 -0.81 -15.61
N PHE A 149 -9.70 -1.88 -16.14
CA PHE A 149 -10.31 -2.94 -15.34
C PHE A 149 -9.31 -3.66 -14.40
N VAL A 150 -8.08 -3.90 -14.87
CA VAL A 150 -7.05 -4.57 -14.06
C VAL A 150 -6.66 -3.72 -12.85
N ALA A 151 -6.49 -2.41 -13.03
CA ALA A 151 -6.19 -1.48 -11.94
C ALA A 151 -7.35 -1.40 -10.94
N LEU A 152 -8.60 -1.39 -11.42
CA LEU A 152 -9.79 -1.42 -10.57
C LEU A 152 -9.89 -2.72 -9.74
N LEU A 153 -9.56 -3.88 -10.32
CA LEU A 153 -9.50 -5.15 -9.58
C LEU A 153 -8.41 -5.13 -8.52
N GLN A 154 -7.21 -4.62 -8.83
CA GLN A 154 -6.13 -4.49 -7.86
C GLN A 154 -6.51 -3.56 -6.71
N PHE A 155 -7.13 -2.42 -7.02
CA PHE A 155 -7.63 -1.49 -6.01
C PHE A 155 -8.70 -2.15 -5.12
N THR A 156 -9.65 -2.87 -5.72
CA THR A 156 -10.68 -3.63 -4.99
C THR A 156 -10.06 -4.69 -4.08
N ALA A 157 -9.02 -5.39 -4.53
CA ALA A 157 -8.31 -6.37 -3.71
C ALA A 157 -7.65 -5.73 -2.48
N VAL A 158 -6.96 -4.59 -2.66
CA VAL A 158 -6.36 -3.84 -1.56
C VAL A 158 -7.41 -3.37 -0.55
N LEU A 159 -8.54 -2.84 -1.03
CA LEU A 159 -9.65 -2.44 -0.16
C LEU A 159 -10.26 -3.63 0.59
N SER A 160 -10.46 -4.77 -0.09
CA SER A 160 -11.02 -5.98 0.52
C SER A 160 -10.15 -6.48 1.67
N VAL A 161 -8.84 -6.54 1.47
CA VAL A 161 -7.88 -6.93 2.53
C VAL A 161 -7.91 -5.92 3.67
N SER A 162 -7.91 -4.62 3.35
CA SER A 162 -7.95 -3.55 4.36
C SER A 162 -9.19 -3.65 5.26
N LEU A 163 -10.36 -3.86 4.66
CA LEU A 163 -11.62 -4.04 5.38
C LEU A 163 -11.63 -5.32 6.21
N ALA A 164 -11.11 -6.42 5.67
CA ALA A 164 -10.99 -7.69 6.41
C ALA A 164 -10.11 -7.53 7.66
N VAL A 165 -8.95 -6.88 7.53
CA VAL A 165 -8.04 -6.61 8.67
C VAL A 165 -8.70 -5.70 9.71
N ILE A 166 -9.31 -4.60 9.28
CA ILE A 166 -10.00 -3.66 10.19
C ILE A 166 -11.15 -4.37 10.91
N ASN A 167 -11.95 -5.18 10.21
CA ASN A 167 -13.05 -5.93 10.80
C ASN A 167 -12.60 -6.99 11.79
N LEU A 168 -11.36 -7.49 11.70
CA LEU A 168 -10.80 -8.46 12.65
C LEU A 168 -10.26 -7.80 13.93
N LEU A 169 -10.10 -6.48 13.96
CA LEU A 169 -9.64 -5.77 15.15
C LEU A 169 -10.62 -5.95 16.31
N PRO A 170 -10.14 -6.01 17.58
CA PRO A 170 -10.97 -6.17 18.77
C PRO A 170 -11.69 -4.85 19.13
N ILE A 171 -12.35 -4.23 18.15
CA ILE A 171 -13.11 -3.00 18.31
C ILE A 171 -14.58 -3.38 18.50
N PRO A 172 -15.24 -2.92 19.58
CA PRO A 172 -16.67 -3.19 19.75
C PRO A 172 -17.49 -2.57 18.61
N ALA A 173 -18.53 -3.29 18.16
CA ALA A 173 -19.33 -3.05 16.94
C ALA A 173 -18.74 -3.54 15.60
N LEU A 174 -17.51 -4.04 15.58
CA LEU A 174 -16.97 -4.82 14.45
C LEU A 174 -17.00 -6.33 14.77
N ASP A 175 -16.89 -7.16 13.72
CA ASP A 175 -16.88 -8.63 13.83
C ASP A 175 -15.79 -9.14 14.78
N GLY A 176 -14.61 -8.50 14.76
CA GLY A 176 -13.48 -8.80 15.64
C GLY A 176 -13.76 -8.51 17.11
N GLY A 177 -14.70 -7.60 17.42
CA GLY A 177 -15.21 -7.41 18.78
C GLY A 177 -15.95 -8.65 19.30
N HIS A 178 -16.77 -9.29 18.45
CA HIS A 178 -17.42 -10.56 18.79
C HIS A 178 -16.41 -11.69 18.96
N LEU A 179 -15.43 -11.78 18.06
CA LEU A 179 -14.33 -12.74 18.18
C LEU A 179 -13.55 -12.54 19.49
N PHE A 180 -13.30 -11.29 19.88
CA PHE A 180 -12.63 -10.96 21.13
C PHE A 180 -13.44 -11.40 22.36
N PHE A 181 -14.77 -11.24 22.35
CA PHE A 181 -15.61 -11.79 23.41
C PHE A 181 -15.53 -13.32 23.47
N LEU A 182 -15.56 -14.01 22.32
CA LEU A 182 -15.38 -15.47 22.27
C LEU A 182 -14.03 -15.91 22.82
N LEU A 183 -12.95 -15.17 22.55
CA LEU A 183 -11.63 -15.42 23.15
C LEU A 183 -11.66 -15.26 24.67
N ILE A 184 -12.31 -14.21 25.19
CA ILE A 184 -12.50 -14.00 26.63
C ILE A 184 -13.31 -15.16 27.23
N GLU A 185 -14.38 -15.61 26.58
CA GLU A 185 -15.20 -16.73 27.03
C GLU A 185 -14.44 -18.04 27.04
N ALA A 186 -13.60 -18.29 26.02
CA ALA A 186 -12.74 -19.46 25.94
C ALA A 186 -11.74 -19.51 27.12
N ILE A 187 -11.14 -18.37 27.47
CA ILE A 187 -10.21 -18.25 28.61
C ILE A 187 -10.95 -18.38 29.94
N ARG A 188 -12.08 -17.68 30.11
CA ARG A 188 -12.85 -17.65 31.37
C ARG A 188 -13.73 -18.88 31.57
N ARG A 189 -13.93 -19.70 30.54
CA ARG A 189 -14.89 -20.82 30.47
C ARG A 189 -16.31 -20.46 30.94
N LYS A 190 -16.67 -19.18 30.82
CA LYS A 190 -17.97 -18.62 31.24
C LYS A 190 -18.40 -17.60 30.21
N ARG A 191 -19.69 -17.63 29.87
CA ARG A 191 -20.28 -16.67 28.92
C ARG A 191 -20.20 -15.26 29.48
N VAL A 192 -19.87 -14.31 28.61
CA VAL A 192 -20.02 -12.89 28.90
C VAL A 192 -21.52 -12.58 28.90
N SER A 193 -21.98 -11.78 29.86
CA SER A 193 -23.39 -11.42 29.93
C SER A 193 -23.81 -10.63 28.69
N LEU A 194 -24.92 -11.01 28.06
CA LEU A 194 -25.46 -10.36 26.87
C LEU A 194 -25.58 -8.83 27.05
N ALA A 195 -26.14 -8.39 28.19
CA ALA A 195 -26.31 -6.97 28.50
C ALA A 195 -24.97 -6.20 28.58
N PHE A 196 -23.87 -6.85 28.95
CA PHE A 196 -22.55 -6.21 28.93
C PHE A 196 -22.02 -6.09 27.51
N GLN A 197 -22.13 -7.17 26.72
CA GLN A 197 -21.73 -7.18 25.32
C GLN A 197 -22.49 -6.12 24.51
N GLU A 198 -23.80 -6.01 24.69
CA GLU A 198 -24.64 -4.98 24.06
C GLU A 198 -24.18 -3.57 24.41
N ARG A 199 -23.93 -3.29 25.69
CA ARG A 199 -23.44 -1.97 26.12
C ARG A 199 -22.08 -1.64 25.52
N VAL A 200 -21.14 -2.57 25.55
CA VAL A 200 -19.79 -2.36 25.01
C VAL A 200 -19.84 -2.17 23.50
N THR A 201 -20.63 -2.97 22.80
CA THR A 201 -20.88 -2.81 21.35
C THR A 201 -21.53 -1.47 21.04
N GLN A 202 -22.53 -1.03 21.79
CA GLN A 202 -23.19 0.26 21.58
C GLN A 202 -22.23 1.43 21.80
N ILE A 203 -21.39 1.38 22.84
CA ILE A 203 -20.34 2.38 23.07
C ILE A 203 -19.36 2.39 21.89
N GLY A 204 -18.88 1.23 21.45
CA GLY A 204 -17.99 1.15 20.28
C GLY A 204 -18.63 1.70 19.01
N PHE A 205 -19.91 1.41 18.78
CA PHE A 205 -20.65 1.97 17.65
C PHE A 205 -20.68 3.50 17.68
N TYR A 206 -20.98 4.13 18.83
CA TYR A 206 -20.97 5.59 18.93
C TYR A 206 -19.56 6.19 18.71
N VAL A 207 -18.52 5.53 19.22
CA VAL A 207 -17.13 5.94 18.98
C VAL A 207 -16.80 5.86 17.49
N LEU A 208 -17.14 4.74 16.82
CA LEU A 208 -16.93 4.56 15.38
C LEU A 208 -17.70 5.58 14.54
N MET A 209 -18.97 5.84 14.88
CA MET A 209 -19.76 6.85 14.17
C MET A 209 -19.18 8.25 14.34
N THR A 210 -18.69 8.59 15.54
CA THR A 210 -18.02 9.88 15.80
C THR A 210 -16.74 9.98 14.98
N LEU A 211 -15.93 8.93 14.95
CA LEU A 211 -14.72 8.87 14.13
C LEU A 211 -15.05 9.01 12.64
N MET A 212 -16.09 8.35 12.15
CA MET A 212 -16.54 8.43 10.76
C MET A 212 -16.87 9.87 10.37
N VAL A 213 -17.60 10.59 11.22
CA VAL A 213 -17.91 12.02 11.00
C VAL A 213 -16.62 12.86 10.93
N LEU A 214 -15.67 12.64 11.84
CA LEU A 214 -14.39 13.35 11.84
C LEU A 214 -13.56 13.07 10.58
N VAL A 215 -13.51 11.81 10.13
CA VAL A 215 -12.80 11.40 8.92
C VAL A 215 -13.43 12.03 7.68
N VAL A 216 -14.76 11.96 7.55
CA VAL A 216 -15.49 12.58 6.44
C VAL A 216 -15.28 14.10 6.44
N TYR A 217 -15.30 14.75 7.59
CA TYR A 217 -15.02 16.18 7.71
C TYR A 217 -13.60 16.53 7.24
N ASN A 218 -12.60 15.76 7.66
CA ASN A 218 -11.22 15.92 7.21
C ASN A 218 -11.08 15.70 5.70
N ASP A 219 -11.74 14.68 5.14
CA ASP A 219 -11.77 14.42 3.70
C ASP A 219 -12.32 15.62 2.92
N LEU A 220 -13.43 16.22 3.37
CA LEU A 220 -14.06 17.37 2.73
C LEU A 220 -13.15 18.61 2.71
N ILE A 221 -12.35 18.80 3.76
CA ILE A 221 -11.31 19.85 3.81
C ILE A 221 -10.21 19.54 2.79
N ASN A 222 -9.66 18.32 2.83
CA ASN A 222 -8.49 17.95 2.03
C ASN A 222 -8.75 18.02 0.52
N ILE A 223 -9.98 17.78 0.06
CA ILE A 223 -10.35 17.88 -1.36
C ILE A 223 -10.83 19.28 -1.79
N GLY A 224 -10.81 20.27 -0.89
CA GLY A 224 -11.28 21.63 -1.16
C GLY A 224 -12.80 21.73 -1.42
N ALA A 225 -13.58 20.71 -1.08
CA ALA A 225 -15.04 20.71 -1.29
C ALA A 225 -15.73 21.79 -0.44
N ILE A 226 -15.21 22.05 0.76
CA ILE A 226 -15.72 23.12 1.64
C ILE A 226 -15.48 24.50 1.03
N GLU A 227 -14.35 24.72 0.36
CA GLU A 227 -14.03 25.98 -0.31
C GLU A 227 -14.92 26.19 -1.55
N LYS A 228 -15.16 25.13 -2.34
CA LYS A 228 -16.12 25.16 -3.46
C LYS A 228 -17.57 25.40 -3.00
N LEU A 229 -17.99 24.84 -1.87
CA LEU A 229 -19.32 25.10 -1.30
C LEU A 229 -19.44 26.53 -0.78
N LYS A 230 -18.40 27.04 -0.11
CA LYS A 230 -18.37 28.44 0.33
C LYS A 230 -18.41 29.42 -0.84
N SER A 231 -17.72 29.15 -1.95
CA SER A 231 -17.80 30.03 -3.13
C SER A 231 -19.20 29.99 -3.76
N LEU A 232 -19.84 28.83 -3.86
CA LEU A 232 -21.22 28.70 -4.38
C LEU A 232 -22.28 29.38 -3.51
N VAL A 233 -22.12 29.36 -2.18
CA VAL A 233 -23.10 29.93 -1.24
C VAL A 233 -22.87 31.43 -1.01
N PHE A 234 -21.62 31.89 -0.97
CA PHE A 234 -21.29 33.26 -0.58
C PHE A 234 -20.89 34.18 -1.73
N HIS A 235 -20.58 33.68 -2.94
CA HIS A 235 -20.29 34.51 -4.14
C HIS A 235 -20.86 33.84 -5.41
N PRO A 236 -22.17 34.01 -5.71
CA PRO A 236 -22.71 33.63 -7.00
C PRO A 236 -22.35 34.72 -8.03
N GLY A 237 -21.15 34.66 -8.61
CA GLY A 237 -20.70 35.61 -9.62
C GLY A 237 -19.26 35.40 -10.05
#